data_AF-A0A428W6C4-F1
#
_entry.id   AF-A0A428W6C4-F1
#
_cell.length_a   1.000
_cell.length_b   1.000
_cell.length_c   1.000
_cell.angle_alpha   90.00
_cell.angle_beta   90.00
_cell.angle_gamma   90.00
#
_symmetry.space_group_name_H-M   'P 1'
#
loop_
_entity.id
_entity.type
_entity.pdbx_description
1 polymer ?
#
loop_
_entity_poly.entity_id
_entity_poly.type
_entity_poly.pdbx_seq_one_letter_code
_entity_poly.pdbx_strand_id
1 'polypeptide(L)'
;MKFARELAEPWGLLIAATSAGAAWAVQLPVVAAVGVGVAVLAARAGVAVATREKEPAPREARVLDVASGSAEANWLNRAESAADGFVSLSESLATGPLAERVADMEPVVQETLSTLRRLAGRASATGNALSRVDLDAVAHERRRLQRELRTANPEVRGDLEQALTAVQAQADVHARLSGARDKLLAQLQSGALGLDSLVARVAELTAATTDVAVDTGAVRELSDQLEGIRQGVLETEQATRRSLG
;
A
#
# COMPACT_ATOMS: atom_id res chain seq x y z
N MET A 1 -25.35 0.32 19.63
CA MET A 1 -25.58 -0.79 18.69
C MET A 1 -24.53 -0.78 17.58
N LYS A 2 -23.32 -1.31 17.86
CA LYS A 2 -22.13 -1.18 17.00
C LYS A 2 -21.49 -2.51 16.59
N PHE A 3 -22.06 -3.63 17.03
CA PHE A 3 -21.53 -4.99 16.80
C PHE A 3 -21.87 -5.57 15.42
N ALA A 4 -22.90 -5.06 14.74
CA ALA A 4 -23.27 -5.53 13.40
C ALA A 4 -22.37 -4.98 12.27
N ARG A 5 -21.54 -3.96 12.54
CA ARG A 5 -20.65 -3.34 11.53
C ARG A 5 -19.21 -3.83 11.58
N GLU A 6 -18.77 -4.47 12.67
CA GLU A 6 -17.44 -5.08 12.78
C GLU A 6 -17.41 -6.55 12.31
N LEU A 7 -18.58 -7.17 12.12
CA LEU A 7 -18.71 -8.47 11.44
C LEU A 7 -18.72 -8.36 9.90
N ALA A 8 -18.57 -7.15 9.36
CA ALA A 8 -18.54 -6.86 7.93
C ALA A 8 -17.10 -6.81 7.38
N GLU A 9 -16.18 -7.59 7.95
CA GLU A 9 -14.87 -7.85 7.34
C GLU A 9 -14.97 -9.12 6.47
N PRO A 10 -14.86 -9.01 5.13
CA PRO A 10 -15.09 -10.12 4.20
C PRO A 10 -14.13 -11.31 4.42
N TRP A 11 -13.01 -11.08 5.09
CA TRP A 11 -12.00 -12.10 5.40
C TRP A 11 -12.27 -12.89 6.68
N GLY A 12 -13.07 -12.37 7.62
CA GLY A 12 -13.45 -13.08 8.84
C GLY A 12 -14.44 -14.22 8.59
N LEU A 13 -15.34 -14.03 7.63
CA LEU A 13 -16.30 -15.04 7.20
C LEU A 13 -15.65 -16.21 6.46
N LEU A 14 -14.57 -15.96 5.69
CA LEU A 14 -13.83 -17.01 5.00
C LEU A 14 -13.09 -17.95 5.96
N ILE A 15 -12.49 -17.41 7.04
CA ILE A 15 -11.81 -18.21 8.06
C ILE A 15 -12.82 -19.02 8.91
N ALA A 16 -13.99 -18.44 9.18
CA ALA A 16 -15.10 -19.13 9.85
C ALA A 16 -15.73 -20.23 8.96
N ALA A 17 -15.79 -20.02 7.65
CA ALA A 17 -16.28 -21.03 6.70
C ALA A 17 -15.31 -22.21 6.55
N THR A 18 -13.99 -21.97 6.51
CA THR A 18 -12.99 -23.06 6.45
C THR A 18 -12.91 -23.91 7.72
N SER A 19 -13.20 -23.35 8.89
CA SER A 19 -13.21 -24.11 10.15
C SER A 19 -14.47 -24.97 10.33
N ALA A 20 -15.60 -24.58 9.72
CA ALA A 20 -16.81 -25.43 9.67
C ALA A 20 -16.63 -26.67 8.75
N GLY A 21 -15.80 -26.57 7.70
CA GLY A 21 -15.53 -27.69 6.78
C GLY A 21 -14.74 -28.85 7.40
N ALA A 22 -13.83 -28.57 8.34
CA ALA A 22 -13.03 -29.61 9.01
C ALA A 22 -13.85 -30.44 10.02
N ALA A 23 -14.97 -29.90 10.53
CA ALA A 23 -15.82 -30.58 11.51
C ALA A 23 -16.75 -31.64 10.89
N TRP A 24 -16.95 -31.60 9.56
CA TRP A 24 -17.85 -32.54 8.86
C TRP A 24 -17.24 -33.95 8.72
N ALA A 25 -15.93 -34.09 8.88
CA ALA A 25 -15.22 -35.35 8.69
C ALA A 25 -15.28 -36.34 9.88
N VAL A 26 -15.88 -35.98 11.02
CA VAL A 26 -15.82 -36.79 12.27
C VAL A 26 -17.19 -37.24 12.80
N GLN A 27 -18.30 -37.07 12.05
CA GLN A 27 -19.65 -37.57 12.41
C GLN A 27 -20.07 -37.35 13.89
N LEU A 28 -19.77 -36.17 14.45
CA LEU A 28 -20.23 -35.81 15.78
C LEU A 28 -21.68 -35.28 15.74
N PRO A 29 -22.51 -35.58 16.75
CA PRO A 29 -23.90 -35.09 16.83
C PRO A 29 -23.96 -33.55 16.72
N VAL A 30 -24.93 -33.05 15.94
CA VAL A 30 -25.10 -31.64 15.52
C VAL A 30 -25.04 -30.62 16.67
N VAL A 31 -25.33 -31.05 17.90
CA VAL A 31 -25.32 -30.19 19.10
C VAL A 31 -23.89 -29.90 19.60
N ALA A 32 -22.91 -30.77 19.31
CA ALA A 32 -21.51 -30.57 19.72
C ALA A 32 -20.75 -29.56 18.84
N ALA A 33 -21.15 -29.39 17.58
CA ALA A 33 -20.49 -28.47 16.63
C ALA A 33 -20.73 -26.98 16.98
N VAL A 34 -21.88 -26.64 17.58
CA VAL A 34 -22.16 -25.29 18.07
C VAL A 34 -21.31 -24.96 19.31
N GLY A 35 -21.02 -25.96 20.14
CA GLY A 35 -20.23 -25.79 21.37
C GLY A 35 -18.78 -25.41 21.12
N VAL A 36 -18.13 -25.99 20.11
CA VAL A 36 -16.70 -25.72 19.80
C VAL A 36 -16.51 -24.31 19.24
N GLY A 37 -17.42 -23.84 18.37
CA GLY A 37 -17.38 -22.48 17.83
C GLY A 37 -17.57 -21.41 18.91
N VAL A 38 -18.48 -21.65 19.86
CA VAL A 38 -18.71 -20.77 21.01
C VAL A 38 -17.54 -20.82 22.00
N ALA A 39 -16.93 -21.98 22.23
CA ALA A 39 -15.79 -22.13 23.13
C ALA A 39 -14.54 -21.40 22.63
N VAL A 40 -14.28 -21.41 21.32
CA VAL A 40 -13.15 -20.66 20.72
C VAL A 40 -13.38 -19.15 20.80
N LEU A 41 -14.62 -18.69 20.55
CA LEU A 41 -15.01 -17.28 20.71
C LEU A 41 -14.96 -16.83 22.17
N ALA A 42 -15.37 -17.68 23.12
CA ALA A 42 -15.32 -17.40 24.56
C ALA A 42 -13.89 -17.41 25.12
N ALA A 43 -13.04 -18.33 24.67
CA ALA A 43 -11.63 -18.38 25.05
C ALA A 43 -10.87 -17.13 24.55
N ARG A 44 -11.18 -16.65 23.34
CA ARG A 44 -10.60 -15.39 22.83
C ARG A 44 -11.14 -14.14 23.54
N ALA A 45 -12.42 -14.14 23.91
CA ALA A 45 -13.01 -13.06 24.70
C ALA A 45 -12.42 -12.98 26.12
N GLY A 46 -12.11 -14.13 26.74
CA GLY A 46 -11.49 -14.18 28.07
C GLY A 46 -10.09 -13.58 28.12
N VAL A 47 -9.26 -13.83 27.10
CA VAL A 47 -7.89 -13.28 27.01
C VAL A 47 -7.91 -11.77 26.68
N ALA A 48 -8.90 -11.31 25.92
CA ALA A 48 -9.05 -9.89 25.54
C ALA A 48 -9.59 -9.01 26.69
N VAL A 49 -10.39 -9.57 27.60
CA VAL A 49 -10.90 -8.83 28.76
C VAL A 49 -9.85 -8.70 29.87
N ALA A 50 -8.94 -9.68 30.00
CA ALA A 50 -7.88 -9.68 31.02
C ALA A 50 -6.70 -8.73 30.75
N THR A 51 -6.60 -8.14 29.55
CA THR A 51 -5.48 -7.26 29.13
C THR A 51 -5.89 -5.79 28.99
N ARG A 52 -7.03 -5.41 29.56
CA ARG A 52 -7.58 -4.05 29.47
C ARG A 52 -6.92 -3.10 30.51
N GLU A 53 -5.70 -2.66 30.23
CA GLU A 53 -5.13 -1.47 30.86
C GLU A 53 -4.59 -0.47 29.82
N LYS A 54 -5.00 0.79 30.04
CA LYS A 54 -4.65 2.07 29.41
C LYS A 54 -5.01 2.31 27.93
N GLU A 55 -5.80 3.37 27.75
CA GLU A 55 -6.11 4.01 26.47
C GLU A 55 -4.83 4.27 25.65
N PRO A 56 -4.77 3.86 24.38
CA PRO A 56 -3.63 4.17 23.55
C PRO A 56 -3.69 5.63 23.10
N ALA A 57 -2.56 6.32 23.27
CA ALA A 57 -2.22 7.58 22.60
C ALA A 57 -2.54 7.51 21.08
N PRO A 58 -2.75 8.66 20.40
CA PRO A 58 -3.00 8.70 18.96
C PRO A 58 -1.95 7.86 18.23
N ARG A 59 -2.41 6.79 17.56
CA ARG A 59 -1.54 5.86 16.84
C ARG A 59 -0.82 6.62 15.74
N GLU A 60 0.47 6.89 15.93
CA GLU A 60 1.38 7.15 14.82
C GLU A 60 1.14 6.06 13.77
N ALA A 61 0.88 6.49 12.54
CA ALA A 61 0.65 5.59 11.42
C ALA A 61 1.85 4.64 11.36
N ARG A 62 1.62 3.35 11.63
CA ARG A 62 2.64 2.30 11.61
C ARG A 62 3.36 2.40 10.25
N VAL A 63 4.57 2.95 10.26
CA VAL A 63 5.40 3.08 9.06
C VAL A 63 5.59 1.66 8.54
N LEU A 64 5.02 1.37 7.37
CA LEU A 64 5.17 0.06 6.76
C LEU A 64 6.64 -0.09 6.38
N ASP A 65 7.31 -1.11 6.91
CA ASP A 65 8.73 -1.35 6.66
C ASP A 65 9.01 -1.47 5.15
N VAL A 66 9.88 -0.59 4.67
CA VAL A 66 10.41 -0.63 3.30
C VAL A 66 11.70 -1.45 3.35
N ALA A 67 11.74 -2.56 2.62
CA ALA A 67 12.90 -3.44 2.63
C ALA A 67 14.14 -2.72 2.11
N SER A 68 15.24 -2.77 2.85
CA SER A 68 16.51 -2.15 2.46
C SER A 68 17.01 -2.70 1.13
N GLY A 69 17.50 -1.82 0.25
CA GLY A 69 18.00 -2.18 -1.09
C GLY A 69 16.91 -2.48 -2.13
N SER A 70 15.63 -2.34 -1.78
CA SER A 70 14.52 -2.41 -2.75
C SER A 70 14.45 -1.16 -3.65
N ALA A 71 13.74 -1.27 -4.77
CA ALA A 71 13.48 -0.12 -5.64
C ALA A 71 12.67 0.96 -4.89
N GLU A 72 11.73 0.54 -4.06
CA GLU A 72 10.95 1.38 -3.16
C GLU A 72 11.85 2.19 -2.22
N ALA A 73 12.83 1.55 -1.58
CA ALA A 73 13.79 2.21 -0.70
C ALA A 73 14.64 3.24 -1.45
N ASN A 74 15.12 2.89 -2.66
CA ASN A 74 15.97 3.78 -3.44
C ASN A 74 15.24 5.08 -3.82
N TRP A 75 13.98 4.99 -4.27
CA TRP A 75 13.20 6.17 -4.61
C TRP A 75 12.78 6.97 -3.39
N LEU A 76 12.47 6.30 -2.27
CA LEU A 76 12.15 6.98 -1.03
C LEU A 76 13.35 7.75 -0.48
N ASN A 77 14.53 7.13 -0.41
CA ASN A 77 15.77 7.80 0.02
C ASN A 77 16.09 9.01 -0.85
N ARG A 78 15.82 8.91 -2.15
CA ARG A 78 15.99 10.03 -3.08
C ARG A 78 15.03 11.18 -2.78
N ALA A 79 13.74 10.88 -2.54
CA ALA A 79 12.76 11.88 -2.14
C ALA A 79 13.10 12.54 -0.79
N GLU A 80 13.61 11.77 0.18
CA GLU A 80 14.08 12.28 1.46
C GLU A 80 15.27 13.23 1.28
N SER A 81 16.25 12.81 0.47
CA SER A 81 17.41 13.66 0.14
C SER A 81 17.00 14.97 -0.56
N ALA A 82 15.99 14.93 -1.43
CA ALA A 82 15.45 16.11 -2.09
C ALA A 82 14.76 17.05 -1.10
N ALA A 83 13.93 16.52 -0.21
CA ALA A 83 13.26 17.32 0.82
C ALA A 83 14.27 17.96 1.79
N ASP A 84 15.29 17.20 2.23
CA ASP A 84 16.36 17.72 3.07
C ASP A 84 17.18 18.79 2.34
N GLY A 85 17.46 18.58 1.06
CA GLY A 85 18.10 19.59 0.20
C GLY A 85 17.27 20.86 0.04
N PHE A 86 15.94 20.74 -0.06
CA PHE A 86 15.03 21.88 -0.09
C PHE A 86 15.11 22.69 1.21
N VAL A 87 15.02 22.03 2.37
CA VAL A 87 15.12 22.67 3.69
C VAL A 87 16.47 23.37 3.84
N SER A 88 17.56 22.68 3.50
CA SER A 88 18.91 23.26 3.57
C SER A 88 19.07 24.49 2.67
N LEU A 89 18.51 24.47 1.46
CA LEU A 89 18.52 25.65 0.58
C LEU A 89 17.68 26.79 1.16
N SER A 90 16.49 26.49 1.68
CA SER A 90 15.60 27.44 2.33
C SER A 90 16.29 28.18 3.48
N GLU A 91 16.98 27.43 4.36
CA GLU A 91 17.72 27.99 5.51
C GLU A 91 18.95 28.82 5.10
N SER A 92 19.55 28.52 3.94
CA SER A 92 20.73 29.23 3.44
C SER A 92 20.42 30.57 2.77
N LEU A 93 19.14 30.84 2.47
CA LEU A 93 18.71 32.06 1.80
C LEU A 93 18.89 33.29 2.69
N ALA A 94 19.37 34.38 2.11
CA ALA A 94 19.39 35.68 2.78
C ALA A 94 17.96 36.14 3.07
N THR A 95 17.75 36.75 4.24
CA THR A 95 16.43 37.23 4.66
C THR A 95 15.83 38.19 3.62
N GLY A 96 14.62 37.89 3.17
CA GLY A 96 13.93 38.68 2.16
C GLY A 96 12.72 37.96 1.58
N PRO A 97 12.01 38.58 0.62
CA PRO A 97 10.75 38.05 0.10
C PRO A 97 10.88 36.65 -0.53
N LEU A 98 12.01 36.32 -1.15
CA LEU A 98 12.24 34.98 -1.70
C LEU A 98 12.36 33.93 -0.58
N ALA A 99 13.09 34.24 0.50
CA ALA A 99 13.27 33.33 1.63
C ALA A 99 11.93 33.02 2.31
N GLU A 100 11.07 34.02 2.51
CA GLU A 100 9.72 33.82 3.06
C GLU A 100 8.88 32.90 2.18
N ARG A 101 8.93 33.09 0.86
CA ARG A 101 8.16 32.28 -0.10
C ARG A 101 8.64 30.84 -0.19
N VAL A 102 9.95 30.62 -0.14
CA VAL A 102 10.52 29.26 -0.13
C VAL A 102 10.21 28.57 1.19
N ALA A 103 10.27 29.29 2.32
CA ALA A 103 9.87 28.76 3.62
C ALA A 103 8.39 28.38 3.67
N ASP A 104 7.50 29.17 3.05
CA ASP A 104 6.07 28.86 2.94
C ASP A 104 5.77 27.54 2.18
N MET A 105 6.70 27.08 1.34
CA MET A 105 6.56 25.84 0.57
C MET A 105 7.04 24.60 1.34
N GLU A 106 7.84 24.77 2.38
CA GLU A 106 8.40 23.65 3.18
C GLU A 106 7.33 22.70 3.74
N PRO A 107 6.21 23.18 4.34
CA PRO A 107 5.17 22.28 4.84
C PRO A 107 4.58 21.38 3.74
N VAL A 108 4.46 21.90 2.52
CA VAL A 108 3.90 21.14 1.40
C VAL A 108 4.90 20.11 0.86
N VAL A 109 6.20 20.43 0.87
CA VAL A 109 7.27 19.47 0.59
C VAL A 109 7.25 18.32 1.60
N GLN A 110 7.13 18.63 2.90
CA GLN A 110 7.05 17.63 3.96
C GLN A 110 5.77 16.78 3.88
N GLU A 111 4.62 17.39 3.53
CA GLU A 111 3.37 16.66 3.28
C GLU A 111 3.52 15.70 2.09
N THR A 112 4.15 16.16 1.01
CA THR A 112 4.44 15.35 -0.18
C THR A 112 5.34 14.17 0.18
N LEU A 113 6.41 14.41 0.93
CA LEU A 113 7.30 13.36 1.42
C LEU A 113 6.56 12.34 2.31
N SER A 114 5.69 12.80 3.20
CA SER A 114 4.85 11.90 4.02
C SER A 114 3.98 10.98 3.16
N THR A 115 3.50 11.48 2.02
CA THR A 115 2.69 10.74 1.06
C THR A 115 3.53 9.71 0.32
N LEU A 116 4.74 10.08 -0.11
CA LEU A 116 5.71 9.16 -0.72
C LEU A 116 6.14 8.05 0.23
N ARG A 117 6.34 8.34 1.52
CA ARG A 117 6.60 7.32 2.57
C ARG A 117 5.47 6.29 2.66
N ARG A 118 4.22 6.76 2.73
CA ARG A 118 3.04 5.85 2.75
C ARG A 118 2.95 5.02 1.48
N LEU A 119 3.26 5.62 0.33
CA LEU A 119 3.23 4.96 -0.97
C LEU A 119 4.30 3.85 -1.07
N ALA A 120 5.54 4.15 -0.68
CA ALA A 120 6.65 3.20 -0.64
C ALA A 120 6.35 2.03 0.31
N GLY A 121 5.78 2.33 1.48
CA GLY A 121 5.32 1.34 2.43
C GLY A 121 4.24 0.40 1.86
N ARG A 122 3.27 0.95 1.11
CA ARG A 122 2.24 0.15 0.44
C ARG A 122 2.82 -0.72 -0.68
N ALA A 123 3.70 -0.15 -1.51
CA ALA A 123 4.39 -0.90 -2.57
C ALA A 123 5.20 -2.08 -1.99
N SER A 124 5.89 -1.84 -0.87
CA SER A 124 6.64 -2.87 -0.13
C SER A 124 5.74 -3.96 0.43
N ALA A 125 4.61 -3.60 1.05
CA ALA A 125 3.62 -4.57 1.53
C ALA A 125 3.04 -5.41 0.38
N THR A 126 2.75 -4.79 -0.78
CA THR A 126 2.30 -5.51 -1.98
C THR A 126 3.39 -6.44 -2.52
N GLY A 127 4.65 -5.99 -2.57
CA GLY A 127 5.80 -6.83 -2.95
C GLY A 127 5.96 -8.05 -2.04
N ASN A 128 5.85 -7.85 -0.72
CA ASN A 128 5.89 -8.93 0.28
C ASN A 128 4.70 -9.90 0.17
N ALA A 129 3.55 -9.43 -0.31
CA ALA A 129 2.41 -10.30 -0.59
C ALA A 129 2.63 -11.12 -1.86
N LEU A 130 3.18 -10.50 -2.92
CA LEU A 130 3.55 -11.18 -4.17
C LEU A 130 4.60 -12.27 -3.93
N SER A 131 5.62 -12.00 -3.11
CA SER A 131 6.70 -12.96 -2.84
C SER A 131 6.25 -14.24 -2.10
N ARG A 132 5.03 -14.25 -1.54
CA ARG A 132 4.43 -15.44 -0.91
C ARG A 132 3.78 -16.38 -1.91
N VAL A 133 3.52 -15.91 -3.13
CA VAL A 133 2.88 -16.71 -4.17
C VAL A 133 3.95 -17.20 -5.13
N ASP A 134 4.16 -18.52 -5.15
CA ASP A 134 5.02 -19.16 -6.13
C ASP A 134 4.28 -19.27 -7.47
N LEU A 135 4.52 -18.31 -8.37
CA LEU A 135 3.93 -18.27 -9.70
C LEU A 135 4.29 -19.49 -10.55
N ASP A 136 5.49 -20.04 -10.37
CA ASP A 136 5.93 -21.21 -11.14
C ASP A 136 5.15 -22.45 -10.69
N ALA A 137 4.95 -22.62 -9.38
CA ALA A 137 4.08 -23.66 -8.85
C ALA A 137 2.63 -23.51 -9.36
N VAL A 138 2.06 -22.30 -9.33
CA VAL A 138 0.71 -22.02 -9.86
C VAL A 138 0.62 -22.36 -11.36
N ALA A 139 1.61 -21.96 -12.16
CA ALA A 139 1.64 -22.26 -13.58
C ALA A 139 1.80 -23.78 -13.85
N HIS A 140 2.60 -24.46 -13.02
CA HIS A 140 2.80 -25.90 -13.12
C HIS A 140 1.52 -26.66 -12.77
N GLU A 141 0.82 -26.25 -11.72
CA GLU A 141 -0.45 -26.83 -11.28
C GLU A 141 -1.54 -26.63 -12.33
N ARG A 142 -1.64 -25.42 -12.89
CA ARG A 142 -2.56 -25.14 -14.00
C ARG A 142 -2.34 -26.09 -15.17
N ARG A 143 -1.08 -26.29 -15.58
CA ARG A 143 -0.74 -27.23 -16.67
C ARG A 143 -1.04 -28.68 -16.29
N ARG A 144 -0.88 -29.06 -15.03
CA ARG A 144 -1.19 -30.40 -14.52
C ARG A 144 -2.70 -30.68 -14.62
N LEU A 145 -3.53 -29.80 -14.04
CA LEU A 145 -4.99 -29.88 -14.06
C LEU A 145 -5.55 -29.87 -15.49
N GLN A 146 -4.99 -29.03 -16.38
CA GLN A 146 -5.38 -29.02 -17.80
C GLN A 146 -5.09 -30.33 -18.53
N ARG A 147 -4.04 -31.06 -18.16
CA ARG A 147 -3.75 -32.39 -18.73
C ARG A 147 -4.69 -33.45 -18.16
N GLU A 148 -4.90 -33.44 -16.85
CA GLU A 148 -5.84 -34.36 -16.18
C GLU A 148 -7.26 -34.22 -16.73
N LEU A 149 -7.71 -32.99 -17.01
CA LEU A 149 -9.03 -32.72 -17.58
C LEU A 149 -9.27 -33.40 -18.94
N ARG A 150 -8.22 -33.52 -19.77
CA ARG A 150 -8.32 -34.10 -21.12
C ARG A 150 -8.65 -35.59 -21.08
N THR A 151 -8.25 -36.28 -20.03
CA THR A 151 -8.45 -37.72 -19.85
C THR A 151 -9.41 -38.02 -18.70
N ALA A 152 -10.05 -37.00 -18.12
CA ALA A 152 -10.90 -37.16 -16.94
C ALA A 152 -12.19 -37.93 -17.25
N ASN A 153 -12.57 -38.81 -16.33
CA ASN A 153 -13.89 -39.42 -16.34
C ASN A 153 -14.96 -38.38 -15.94
N PRO A 154 -16.22 -38.54 -16.37
CA PRO A 154 -17.30 -37.58 -16.06
C PRO A 154 -17.48 -37.30 -14.57
N GLU A 155 -17.23 -38.28 -13.70
CA GLU A 155 -17.43 -38.19 -12.24
C GLU A 155 -16.48 -37.19 -11.57
N VAL A 156 -15.23 -37.07 -12.04
CA VAL A 156 -14.20 -36.19 -11.45
C VAL A 156 -13.96 -34.91 -12.25
N ARG A 157 -14.57 -34.79 -13.43
CA ARG A 157 -14.37 -33.62 -14.31
C ARG A 157 -14.78 -32.31 -13.63
N GLY A 158 -15.91 -32.30 -12.92
CA GLY A 158 -16.40 -31.10 -12.21
C GLY A 158 -15.42 -30.62 -11.14
N ASP A 159 -14.88 -31.54 -10.34
CA ASP A 159 -13.91 -31.22 -9.29
C ASP A 159 -12.60 -30.64 -9.88
N LEU A 160 -12.13 -31.21 -11.00
CA LEU A 160 -10.95 -30.72 -11.70
C LEU A 160 -11.17 -29.34 -12.36
N GLU A 161 -12.36 -29.07 -12.89
CA GLU A 161 -12.75 -27.75 -13.41
C GLU A 161 -12.78 -26.70 -12.29
N GLN A 162 -13.32 -27.06 -11.13
CA GLN A 162 -13.34 -26.18 -9.94
C GLN A 162 -11.92 -25.90 -9.43
N ALA A 163 -11.06 -26.92 -9.35
CA ALA A 163 -9.65 -26.75 -9.00
C ALA A 163 -8.91 -25.85 -10.00
N LEU A 164 -9.13 -26.05 -11.30
CA LEU A 164 -8.53 -25.22 -12.35
C LEU A 164 -8.97 -23.76 -12.23
N THR A 165 -10.26 -23.53 -11.96
CA THR A 165 -10.82 -22.19 -11.74
C THR A 165 -10.17 -21.51 -10.54
N ALA A 166 -9.95 -22.24 -9.43
CA ALA A 166 -9.28 -21.70 -8.25
C ALA A 166 -7.82 -21.30 -8.53
N VAL A 167 -7.07 -22.14 -9.27
CA VAL A 167 -5.69 -21.87 -9.67
C VAL A 167 -5.62 -20.66 -10.62
N GLN A 168 -6.57 -20.52 -11.54
CA GLN A 168 -6.68 -19.34 -12.41
C GLN A 168 -6.96 -18.07 -11.60
N ALA A 169 -7.89 -18.13 -10.64
CA ALA A 169 -8.17 -16.99 -9.76
C ALA A 169 -6.93 -16.55 -8.97
N GLN A 170 -6.09 -17.48 -8.52
CA GLN A 170 -4.83 -17.16 -7.85
C GLN A 170 -3.85 -16.42 -8.79
N ALA A 171 -3.72 -16.86 -10.05
CA ALA A 171 -2.91 -16.18 -11.05
C ALA A 171 -3.43 -14.77 -11.36
N ASP A 172 -4.75 -14.60 -11.46
CA ASP A 172 -5.39 -13.30 -11.71
C ASP A 172 -5.20 -12.32 -10.54
N VAL A 173 -5.28 -12.80 -9.30
CA VAL A 173 -4.95 -11.99 -8.11
C VAL A 173 -3.50 -11.54 -8.16
N HIS A 174 -2.57 -12.46 -8.45
CA HIS A 174 -1.15 -12.11 -8.56
C HIS A 174 -0.92 -11.06 -9.65
N ALA A 175 -1.49 -11.23 -10.84
CA ALA A 175 -1.36 -10.28 -11.94
C ALA A 175 -1.87 -8.87 -11.55
N ARG A 176 -3.02 -8.79 -10.88
CA ARG A 176 -3.57 -7.52 -10.39
C ARG A 176 -2.67 -6.87 -9.33
N LEU A 177 -2.16 -7.64 -8.38
CA LEU A 177 -1.24 -7.12 -7.35
C LEU A 177 0.09 -6.66 -7.95
N SER A 178 0.63 -7.38 -8.95
CA SER A 178 1.84 -6.98 -9.65
C SER A 178 1.64 -5.65 -10.38
N GLY A 179 0.58 -5.54 -11.17
CA GLY A 179 0.27 -4.29 -11.88
C GLY A 179 0.01 -3.12 -10.92
N ALA A 180 -0.60 -3.38 -9.76
CA ALA A 180 -0.75 -2.37 -8.73
C ALA A 180 0.60 -1.93 -8.13
N ARG A 181 1.50 -2.86 -7.82
CA ARG A 181 2.85 -2.54 -7.33
C ARG A 181 3.61 -1.68 -8.34
N ASP A 182 3.60 -2.07 -9.62
CA ASP A 182 4.30 -1.34 -10.67
C ASP A 182 3.78 0.10 -10.79
N LYS A 183 2.46 0.28 -10.69
CA LYS A 183 1.83 1.60 -10.68
C LYS A 183 2.19 2.43 -9.45
N LEU A 184 2.29 1.83 -8.26
CA LEU A 184 2.73 2.51 -7.04
C LEU A 184 4.21 2.92 -7.15
N LEU A 185 5.06 2.06 -7.71
CA LEU A 185 6.48 2.35 -7.95
C LEU A 185 6.66 3.50 -8.95
N ALA A 186 5.91 3.51 -10.05
CA ALA A 186 5.95 4.60 -11.03
C ALA A 186 5.54 5.95 -10.40
N GLN A 187 4.54 5.96 -9.51
CA GLN A 187 4.14 7.15 -8.77
C GLN A 187 5.22 7.62 -7.79
N LEU A 188 5.83 6.68 -7.06
CA LEU A 188 6.91 7.00 -6.12
C LEU A 188 8.10 7.62 -6.86
N GLN A 189 8.47 7.05 -8.01
CA GLN A 189 9.51 7.57 -8.88
C GLN A 189 9.16 8.97 -9.41
N SER A 190 7.95 9.16 -9.92
CA SER A 190 7.49 10.46 -10.43
C SER A 190 7.52 11.54 -9.35
N GLY A 191 7.02 11.23 -8.15
CA GLY A 191 7.01 12.15 -7.02
C GLY A 191 8.42 12.50 -6.52
N ALA A 192 9.32 11.52 -6.45
CA ALA A 192 10.72 11.76 -6.08
C ALA A 192 11.43 12.68 -7.08
N LEU A 193 11.24 12.44 -8.39
CA LEU A 193 11.80 13.28 -9.45
C LEU A 193 11.18 14.69 -9.45
N GLY A 194 9.89 14.80 -9.10
CA GLY A 194 9.22 16.08 -8.93
C GLY A 194 9.86 16.93 -7.82
N LEU A 195 10.17 16.32 -6.66
CA LEU A 195 10.88 16.99 -5.57
C LEU A 195 12.31 17.38 -5.97
N ASP A 196 13.04 16.54 -6.70
CA ASP A 196 14.36 16.90 -7.23
C ASP A 196 14.28 18.14 -8.15
N SER A 197 13.28 18.18 -9.03
CA SER A 197 13.07 19.31 -9.94
C SER A 197 12.76 20.60 -9.18
N LEU A 198 11.98 20.51 -8.10
CA LEU A 198 11.68 21.64 -7.23
C LEU A 198 12.96 22.21 -6.60
N VAL A 199 13.80 21.35 -6.03
CA VAL A 199 15.09 21.71 -5.44
C VAL A 199 15.99 22.40 -6.47
N ALA A 200 16.10 21.82 -7.67
CA ALA A 200 16.90 22.40 -8.75
C ALA A 200 16.40 23.80 -9.15
N ARG A 201 15.08 24.00 -9.20
CA ARG A 201 14.48 25.29 -9.54
C ARG A 201 14.67 26.35 -8.46
N VAL A 202 14.59 25.96 -7.18
CA VAL A 202 14.92 26.86 -6.07
C VAL A 202 16.40 27.25 -6.14
N ALA A 203 17.31 26.31 -6.38
CA ALA A 203 18.73 26.60 -6.55
C ALA A 203 19.02 27.51 -7.76
N GLU A 204 18.27 27.35 -8.86
CA GLU A 204 18.34 28.26 -10.02
C GLU A 204 17.89 29.68 -9.63
N LEU A 205 16.79 29.82 -8.89
CA LEU A 205 16.30 31.10 -8.39
C LEU A 205 17.28 31.79 -7.44
N THR A 206 17.90 31.03 -6.52
CA THR A 206 18.87 31.60 -5.57
C THR A 206 20.11 32.13 -6.28
N ALA A 207 20.58 31.42 -7.31
CA ALA A 207 21.70 31.86 -8.14
C ALA A 207 21.35 33.10 -8.98
N ALA A 208 20.12 33.17 -9.51
CA ALA A 208 19.64 34.28 -10.34
C ALA A 208 19.38 35.57 -9.54
N THR A 209 18.96 35.49 -8.27
CA THR A 209 18.64 36.66 -7.43
C THR A 209 19.81 37.60 -7.09
N THR A 210 21.01 37.36 -7.62
CA THR A 210 22.10 38.33 -7.57
C THR A 210 21.83 39.56 -8.46
N ASP A 211 20.95 39.43 -9.46
CA ASP A 211 20.53 40.50 -10.35
C ASP A 211 18.99 40.53 -10.48
N VAL A 212 18.35 41.64 -10.08
CA VAL A 212 16.96 42.03 -10.37
C VAL A 212 15.85 41.44 -9.46
N ALA A 213 14.85 42.30 -9.23
CA ALA A 213 13.65 42.09 -8.41
C ALA A 213 13.02 40.70 -8.59
N VAL A 214 12.75 40.05 -7.45
CA VAL A 214 12.08 38.73 -7.35
C VAL A 214 10.90 38.64 -8.31
N ASP A 215 11.04 37.83 -9.36
CA ASP A 215 9.95 37.54 -10.28
C ASP A 215 8.93 36.62 -9.59
N THR A 216 7.91 37.24 -9.01
CA THR A 216 6.75 36.57 -8.40
C THR A 216 6.04 35.58 -9.34
N GLY A 217 6.29 35.63 -10.65
CA GLY A 217 5.81 34.65 -11.62
C GLY A 217 6.41 33.26 -11.43
N ALA A 218 7.73 33.18 -11.25
CA ALA A 218 8.44 31.90 -11.12
C ALA A 218 8.08 31.15 -9.84
N VAL A 219 7.85 31.87 -8.73
CA VAL A 219 7.43 31.29 -7.43
C VAL A 219 6.00 30.72 -7.51
N ARG A 220 5.11 31.37 -8.26
CA ARG A 220 3.75 30.88 -8.49
C ARG A 220 3.74 29.63 -9.37
N GLU A 221 4.56 29.60 -10.41
CA GLU A 221 4.72 28.42 -11.27
C GLU A 221 5.24 27.22 -10.47
N LEU A 222 6.18 27.43 -9.54
CA LEU A 222 6.66 26.40 -8.62
C LEU A 222 5.58 25.86 -7.68
N SER A 223 4.73 26.75 -7.17
CA SER A 223 3.59 26.38 -6.33
C SER A 223 2.57 25.55 -7.12
N ASP A 224 2.30 25.94 -8.37
CA ASP A 224 1.39 25.23 -9.27
C ASP A 224 1.95 23.85 -9.66
N GLN A 225 3.27 23.74 -9.88
CA GLN A 225 3.94 22.45 -10.16
C GLN A 225 3.88 21.51 -8.96
N LEU A 226 4.12 22.02 -7.74
CA LEU A 226 4.06 21.26 -6.50
C LEU A 226 2.64 20.74 -6.24
N GLU A 227 1.63 21.60 -6.38
CA GLU A 227 0.23 21.20 -6.23
C GLU A 227 -0.18 20.21 -7.34
N GLY A 228 0.33 20.37 -8.56
CA GLY A 228 0.15 19.40 -9.64
C GLY A 228 0.73 18.02 -9.33
N ILE A 229 1.94 17.96 -8.75
CA ILE A 229 2.56 16.70 -8.28
C ILE A 229 1.73 16.08 -7.16
N ARG A 230 1.36 16.88 -6.16
CA ARG A 230 0.53 16.43 -5.02
C ARG A 230 -0.80 15.86 -5.50
N GLN A 231 -1.52 16.60 -6.35
CA GLN A 231 -2.82 16.19 -6.87
C GLN A 231 -2.69 14.93 -7.74
N GLY A 232 -1.68 14.85 -8.60
CA GLY A 232 -1.40 13.66 -9.40
C GLY A 232 -1.13 12.42 -8.55
N VAL A 233 -0.40 12.56 -7.44
CA VAL A 233 -0.16 11.45 -6.49
C VAL A 233 -1.46 11.04 -5.78
N LEU A 234 -2.27 11.99 -5.32
CA LEU A 234 -3.53 11.72 -4.62
C LEU A 234 -4.58 11.06 -5.53
N GLU A 235 -4.75 11.56 -6.75
CA GLU A 235 -5.69 11.00 -7.73
C GLU A 235 -5.34 9.57 -8.10
N THR A 236 -4.05 9.30 -8.26
CA THR A 236 -3.56 7.97 -8.61
C THR A 236 -3.64 7.00 -7.43
N GLU A 237 -3.45 7.48 -6.19
CA GLU A 237 -3.71 6.69 -4.99
C GLU A 237 -5.18 6.25 -4.92
N GLN A 238 -6.11 7.18 -5.16
CA GLN A 238 -7.55 6.89 -5.17
C GLN A 238 -7.92 5.90 -6.28
N ALA A 239 -7.36 6.06 -7.49
CA ALA A 239 -7.59 5.14 -8.60
C ALA A 239 -7.09 3.72 -8.27
N THR A 240 -5.92 3.62 -7.62
CA THR A 240 -5.35 2.33 -7.22
C THR A 240 -6.19 1.67 -6.12
N ARG A 241 -6.69 2.46 -5.15
CA ARG A 241 -7.59 1.98 -4.09
C ARG A 241 -8.91 1.45 -4.65
N ARG A 242 -9.51 2.12 -5.65
CA ARG A 242 -10.73 1.65 -6.34
C ARG A 242 -10.51 0.38 -7.17
N SER A 243 -9.30 0.12 -7.66
CA SER A 243 -9.00 -1.08 -8.45
C SER A 243 -8.68 -2.33 -7.60
N LEU A 244 -8.35 -2.12 -6.31
CA LEU A 244 -7.93 -3.18 -5.39
C LEU A 244 -8.99 -3.53 -4.33
N GLY A 245 -10.00 -2.67 -4.13
CA GLY A 245 -11.15 -2.91 -3.26
C GLY A 245 -12.40 -3.23 -4.05
#